data_AF-A0A317KW48-F1
#
_entry.id   AF-A0A317KW48-F1
#
_cell.length_a   1.000
_cell.length_b   1.000
_cell.length_c   1.000
_cell.angle_alpha   90.00
_cell.angle_beta   90.00
_cell.angle_gamma   90.00
#
_symmetry.space_group_name_H-M   'P 1'
#
loop_
_entity.id
_entity.type
_entity.pdbx_description
1 polymer ?
#
loop_
_entity_poly.entity_id
_entity_poly.type
_entity_poly.pdbx_seq_one_letter_code
_entity_poly.pdbx_strand_id
1 'polypeptide(L)'
;MIINISDISNTMFNPLKSWAEQSQGNWNILIVSGFVLLFVAGILSYVLQKKMGKADERTDQIKLKSALLILCVIVLCDVIFPKEYMWQIFFLYKYSFAFLASAIYLAVRYKKDFF
;
A
#
# COMPACT_ATOMS: atom_id res chain seq x y z
N MET A 1 31.04 -6.80 7.42
CA MET A 1 29.77 -6.81 8.18
C MET A 1 28.66 -7.08 7.19
N ILE A 2 28.01 -8.24 7.26
CA ILE A 2 26.88 -8.57 6.38
C ILE A 2 25.64 -7.95 7.03
N ILE A 3 25.02 -6.99 6.34
CA ILE A 3 23.75 -6.42 6.80
C ILE A 3 22.65 -7.41 6.41
N ASN A 4 22.05 -8.06 7.39
CA ASN A 4 20.92 -8.95 7.16
C ASN A 4 19.61 -8.14 7.17
N ILE A 5 18.98 -8.01 6.01
CA ILE A 5 17.76 -7.23 5.83
C ILE A 5 16.60 -7.81 6.66
N SER A 6 16.57 -9.13 6.86
CA SER A 6 15.54 -9.77 7.69
C SER A 6 15.64 -9.34 9.15
N ASP A 7 16.85 -9.22 9.69
CA ASP A 7 17.06 -8.88 11.09
C ASP A 7 16.69 -7.42 11.37
N ILE A 8 16.96 -6.53 10.41
CA ILE A 8 16.52 -5.13 10.46
C ILE A 8 14.99 -5.04 10.40
N SER A 9 14.37 -5.72 9.45
CA SER A 9 12.90 -5.77 9.32
C SER A 9 12.26 -6.27 10.61
N ASN A 10 12.72 -7.41 11.11
CA ASN A 10 12.22 -7.99 12.35
C ASN A 10 12.37 -7.01 13.52
N THR A 11 13.50 -6.33 13.65
CA THR A 11 13.74 -5.34 14.73
C THR A 11 12.82 -4.12 14.60
N MET A 12 12.60 -3.60 13.39
CA MET A 12 11.70 -2.46 13.16
C MET A 12 10.24 -2.77 13.51
N PHE A 13 9.76 -3.97 13.19
CA PHE A 13 8.36 -4.35 13.39
C PHE A 13 8.10 -5.05 14.72
N ASN A 14 9.14 -5.40 15.48
CA ASN A 14 8.99 -6.05 16.79
C ASN A 14 8.13 -5.24 17.78
N PRO A 15 8.26 -3.90 17.91
CA PRO A 15 7.38 -3.11 18.79
C PRO A 15 5.90 -3.21 18.38
N LEU A 16 5.62 -3.19 17.07
CA LEU A 16 4.26 -3.33 16.54
C LEU A 16 3.70 -4.73 16.85
N LYS A 17 4.53 -5.77 16.68
CA LYS A 17 4.18 -7.14 17.03
C LYS A 17 3.85 -7.27 18.52
N SER A 18 4.75 -6.83 19.40
CA SER A 18 4.55 -6.90 20.84
C SER A 18 3.29 -6.15 21.27
N TRP A 19 3.00 -4.99 20.68
CA TRP A 19 1.76 -4.26 20.95
C TRP A 19 0.52 -5.02 20.45
N ALA A 20 0.56 -5.59 19.24
CA ALA A 20 -0.56 -6.33 18.67
C ALA A 20 -0.90 -7.59 19.48
N GLU A 21 0.11 -8.28 20.01
CA GLU A 21 -0.03 -9.51 20.79
C GLU A 21 -0.48 -9.26 22.24
N GLN A 22 -0.43 -8.02 22.75
CA GLN A 22 -0.90 -7.69 24.10
C GLN A 22 -2.40 -7.95 24.32
N SER A 23 -3.21 -7.83 23.27
CA SER A 23 -4.65 -8.12 23.37
C SER A 23 -5.26 -8.40 22.00
N GLN A 24 -6.35 -9.18 22.00
CA GLN A 24 -7.15 -9.38 20.80
C GLN A 24 -7.73 -8.06 20.26
N GLY A 25 -7.99 -7.09 21.13
CA GLY A 25 -8.43 -5.74 20.74
C GLY A 25 -7.40 -5.03 19.85
N ASN A 26 -6.13 -5.05 20.24
CA ASN A 26 -5.04 -4.44 19.46
C ASN A 26 -4.87 -5.10 18.10
N TRP A 27 -4.93 -6.44 18.06
CA TRP A 27 -4.92 -7.18 16.81
C TRP A 27 -6.08 -6.79 15.88
N ASN A 28 -7.30 -6.70 16.41
CA ASN A 28 -8.48 -6.30 15.66
C ASN A 28 -8.37 -4.87 15.13
N ILE A 29 -7.75 -3.94 15.86
CA ILE A 29 -7.50 -2.58 15.39
C ILE A 29 -6.65 -2.58 14.11
N LEU A 30 -5.61 -3.41 14.03
CA LEU A 30 -4.79 -3.53 12.81
C LEU A 30 -5.57 -4.08 11.63
N ILE A 31 -6.40 -5.10 11.87
CA ILE A 31 -7.25 -5.66 10.82
C ILE A 31 -8.24 -4.62 10.31
N VAL A 32 -9.01 -4.00 11.21
CA VAL A 32 -10.06 -3.05 10.85
C VAL A 32 -9.47 -1.82 10.15
N SER A 33 -8.41 -1.23 10.72
CA SER A 33 -7.77 -0.07 10.10
C SER A 33 -7.10 -0.42 8.77
N GLY A 34 -6.52 -1.62 8.64
CA GLY A 34 -5.98 -2.12 7.38
C GLY A 34 -7.05 -2.26 6.29
N PHE A 35 -8.23 -2.77 6.62
CA PHE A 35 -9.36 -2.87 5.69
C PHE A 35 -9.93 -1.51 5.32
N VAL A 36 -10.14 -0.62 6.30
CA VAL A 36 -10.57 0.75 6.03
C VAL A 36 -9.61 1.43 5.05
N LEU A 37 -8.31 1.31 5.29
CA LEU A 37 -7.29 1.86 4.40
C LEU A 37 -7.36 1.22 3.00
N LEU A 38 -7.49 -0.11 2.91
CA LEU A 38 -7.58 -0.82 1.64
C LEU A 38 -8.77 -0.33 0.82
N PHE A 39 -9.96 -0.27 1.43
CA PHE A 39 -11.18 0.14 0.76
C PHE A 39 -11.12 1.59 0.34
N VAL A 40 -10.70 2.50 1.22
CA VAL A 40 -10.56 3.93 0.90
C VAL A 40 -9.56 4.12 -0.24
N ALA A 41 -8.38 3.51 -0.16
CA ALA A 41 -7.34 3.62 -1.19
C ALA A 41 -7.77 3.00 -2.53
N GLY A 42 -8.42 1.84 -2.49
CA GLY A 42 -8.94 1.14 -3.67
C GLY A 42 -10.05 1.91 -4.36
N ILE A 43 -11.04 2.41 -3.59
CA ILE A 43 -12.14 3.24 -4.12
C ILE A 43 -11.59 4.52 -4.72
N LEU A 44 -10.69 5.23 -4.03
CA LEU A 44 -10.07 6.45 -4.54
C LEU A 44 -9.31 6.18 -5.85
N SER A 45 -8.49 5.14 -5.88
CA SER A 45 -7.77 4.73 -7.09
C SER A 45 -8.74 4.47 -8.26
N TYR A 46 -9.81 3.73 -8.01
CA TYR A 46 -10.80 3.41 -9.03
C TYR A 46 -11.54 4.65 -9.55
N VAL A 47 -12.01 5.51 -8.64
CA VAL A 47 -12.72 6.74 -9.00
C VAL A 47 -11.80 7.67 -9.79
N LEU A 48 -10.55 7.86 -9.36
CA LEU A 48 -9.61 8.74 -10.07
C LEU A 48 -9.21 8.18 -11.43
N GLN A 49 -9.01 6.86 -11.56
CA GLN A 49 -8.80 6.24 -12.87
C GLN A 49 -9.96 6.49 -13.83
N LYS A 50 -11.21 6.37 -13.35
CA LYS A 50 -12.39 6.69 -14.17
C LYS A 50 -12.49 8.17 -14.51
N LYS A 51 -12.14 9.06 -13.58
CA LYS A 51 -12.17 10.52 -13.82
C LYS A 51 -11.13 10.98 -14.83
N MET A 52 -10.11 10.19 -15.13
CA MET A 52 -9.07 10.56 -16.10
C MET A 52 -9.55 10.62 -17.55
N GLY A 53 -10.66 9.93 -17.89
CA GLY A 53 -11.30 9.99 -19.21
C GLY A 53 -11.32 8.65 -19.96
N LYS A 54 -11.68 8.71 -21.24
CA LYS A 54 -11.69 7.54 -22.14
C LYS A 54 -10.27 7.06 -22.42
N ALA A 55 -10.14 5.79 -22.84
CA ALA A 55 -8.85 5.27 -23.27
C ALA A 55 -8.36 6.03 -24.50
N ASP A 56 -7.20 6.67 -24.34
CA ASP A 56 -6.41 7.36 -25.35
C ASP A 56 -4.93 7.21 -24.96
N GLU A 57 -4.01 7.60 -25.84
CA GLU A 57 -2.56 7.43 -25.63
C GLU A 57 -2.08 8.05 -24.30
N ARG A 58 -2.63 9.21 -23.93
CA ARG A 58 -2.30 9.91 -22.68
C ARG A 58 -2.79 9.13 -21.47
N THR A 59 -4.05 8.73 -21.48
CA THR A 59 -4.74 8.06 -20.37
C THR A 59 -4.16 6.68 -20.13
N ASP A 60 -3.75 5.98 -21.18
CA ASP A 60 -3.10 4.68 -21.08
C ASP A 60 -1.68 4.78 -20.50
N GLN A 61 -0.92 5.83 -20.85
CA GLN A 61 0.36 6.10 -20.17
C GLN A 61 0.18 6.40 -18.67
N ILE A 62 -0.88 7.13 -18.29
CA ILE A 62 -1.19 7.41 -16.88
C ILE A 62 -1.54 6.12 -16.14
N LYS A 63 -2.40 5.27 -16.73
CA LYS A 63 -2.75 3.95 -16.16
C LYS A 63 -1.52 3.07 -16.01
N LEU A 64 -0.63 3.03 -17.02
CA LEU A 64 0.59 2.25 -16.97
C LEU A 64 1.53 2.72 -15.86
N LYS A 65 1.73 4.03 -15.71
CA LYS A 65 2.55 4.61 -14.63
C LYS A 65 1.96 4.34 -13.25
N SER A 66 0.64 4.44 -13.12
CA SER A 66 -0.10 4.08 -11.90
C SER A 66 0.08 2.60 -11.55
N ALA A 67 -0.04 1.70 -12.53
CA ALA A 67 0.18 0.26 -12.34
C ALA A 67 1.63 -0.08 -12.01
N LEU A 68 2.60 0.59 -12.66
CA LEU A 68 4.02 0.45 -12.34
C LEU A 68 4.30 0.86 -10.89
N LEU A 69 3.69 1.94 -10.42
CA LEU A 69 3.85 2.41 -9.05
C LEU A 69 3.25 1.43 -8.03
N ILE A 70 2.09 0.83 -8.33
CA ILE A 70 1.53 -0.28 -7.54
C ILE A 70 2.54 -1.44 -7.45
N LEU A 71 3.10 -1.86 -8.58
CA LEU A 71 4.06 -2.96 -8.64
C LEU A 71 5.32 -2.64 -7.81
N CYS A 72 5.88 -1.45 -7.97
CA CYS A 72 7.05 -1.02 -7.20
C CYS A 72 6.79 -1.05 -5.69
N VAL A 73 5.64 -0.56 -5.24
CA VAL A 73 5.28 -0.55 -3.81
C VAL A 73 5.09 -1.98 -3.28
N ILE A 74 4.44 -2.87 -4.05
CA ILE A 74 4.30 -4.28 -3.67
C ILE A 74 5.68 -4.93 -3.48
N VAL A 75 6.59 -4.74 -4.43
CA VAL A 75 7.95 -5.30 -4.35
C VAL A 75 8.72 -4.72 -3.16
N LEU A 76 8.64 -3.41 -2.93
CA LEU A 76 9.27 -2.78 -1.76
C LEU A 76 8.73 -3.35 -0.45
N CYS A 77 7.41 -3.50 -0.33
CA CYS A 77 6.79 -4.13 0.83
C CYS A 77 7.20 -5.59 1.02
N ASP A 78 7.37 -6.38 -0.06
CA ASP A 78 7.81 -7.78 0.05
C ASP A 78 9.28 -7.95 0.49
N VAL A 79 10.09 -6.90 0.33
CA VAL A 79 11.45 -6.82 0.86
C VAL A 79 11.45 -6.33 2.31
N ILE A 80 10.61 -5.35 2.64
CA ILE A 80 10.62 -4.68 3.94
C ILE A 80 9.81 -5.43 4.99
N PHE A 81 8.66 -6.04 4.64
CA PHE A 81 7.77 -6.65 5.63
C PHE A 81 8.25 -8.04 6.08
N PRO A 82 8.12 -8.34 7.38
CA PRO A 82 8.50 -9.63 7.92
C PRO A 82 7.50 -10.69 7.45
N LYS A 83 8.00 -11.90 7.21
CA LYS A 83 7.22 -13.03 6.67
C LYS A 83 6.88 -14.09 7.71
N GLU A 84 7.55 -14.05 8.86
CA GLU A 84 7.46 -15.07 9.90
C GLU A 84 6.26 -14.86 10.84
N TYR A 85 5.83 -13.61 11.03
CA TYR A 85 4.74 -13.27 11.94
C TYR A 85 3.83 -12.21 11.34
N MET A 86 2.57 -12.18 11.80
CA MET A 86 1.54 -11.21 11.36
C MET A 86 1.42 -11.10 9.83
N TRP A 87 1.76 -12.15 9.09
CA TRP A 87 1.93 -12.08 7.64
C TRP A 87 0.64 -11.65 6.94
N GLN A 88 -0.54 -12.04 7.44
CA GLN A 88 -1.84 -11.58 6.89
C GLN A 88 -2.06 -10.08 7.09
N ILE A 89 -1.63 -9.52 8.21
CA ILE A 89 -1.73 -8.08 8.49
C ILE A 89 -0.78 -7.32 7.55
N PHE A 90 0.48 -7.75 7.44
CA PHE A 90 1.43 -7.12 6.51
C PHE A 90 1.00 -7.26 5.06
N PHE A 91 0.40 -8.39 4.67
CA PHE A 91 -0.19 -8.58 3.37
C PHE A 91 -1.32 -7.57 3.10
N LEU A 92 -2.22 -7.37 4.08
CA LEU A 92 -3.29 -6.37 3.97
C LEU A 92 -2.71 -4.96 3.76
N TYR A 93 -1.79 -4.52 4.62
CA TYR A 93 -1.17 -3.19 4.50
C TYR A 93 -0.33 -3.03 3.22
N LYS A 94 0.29 -4.10 2.71
CA LYS A 94 1.03 -4.09 1.44
C LYS A 94 0.15 -3.61 0.29
N TYR A 95 -1.03 -4.22 0.12
CA TYR A 95 -1.94 -3.81 -0.94
C TYR A 95 -2.59 -2.47 -0.64
N SER A 96 -2.91 -2.18 0.63
CA SER A 96 -3.42 -0.86 1.02
C SER A 96 -2.46 0.27 0.64
N PHE A 97 -1.16 0.13 0.91
CA PHE A 97 -0.16 1.12 0.53
C PHE A 97 0.06 1.19 -0.98
N ALA A 98 0.03 0.06 -1.67
CA ALA A 98 0.15 0.05 -3.13
C ALA A 98 -0.99 0.83 -3.81
N PHE A 99 -2.25 0.60 -3.39
CA PHE A 99 -3.39 1.38 -3.87
C PHE A 99 -3.31 2.84 -3.43
N LEU A 100 -2.87 3.13 -2.20
CA LEU A 100 -2.79 4.51 -1.72
C LEU A 100 -1.78 5.32 -2.54
N ALA A 101 -0.61 4.75 -2.80
CA ALA A 101 0.43 5.39 -3.59
C ALA A 101 -0.05 5.65 -5.03
N SER A 102 -0.81 4.71 -5.60
CA SER A 102 -1.50 4.88 -6.88
C SER A 102 -2.53 6.02 -6.85
N ALA A 103 -3.39 6.05 -5.84
CA ALA A 103 -4.39 7.10 -5.66
C ALA A 103 -3.74 8.49 -5.53
N ILE A 104 -2.65 8.61 -4.77
CA ILE A 104 -1.90 9.87 -4.62
C ILE A 104 -1.35 10.31 -5.99
N TYR A 105 -0.71 9.41 -6.73
CA TYR A 105 -0.19 9.70 -8.07
C TYR A 105 -1.30 10.20 -9.00
N LEU A 106 -2.43 9.49 -9.04
CA LEU A 106 -3.58 9.84 -9.87
C LEU A 106 -4.21 11.17 -9.44
N ALA A 107 -4.30 11.46 -8.15
CA ALA A 107 -4.83 12.72 -7.63
C ALA A 107 -3.96 13.91 -8.02
N VAL A 108 -2.63 13.77 -7.88
CA VAL A 108 -1.66 14.80 -8.30
C VAL A 108 -1.75 15.03 -9.81
N ARG A 109 -1.85 13.95 -10.59
CA ARG A 109 -1.96 14.05 -12.05
C ARG A 109 -3.29 14.68 -12.49
N TYR A 110 -4.39 14.29 -11.86
CA TYR A 110 -5.71 14.86 -12.12
C TYR A 110 -5.71 16.37 -11.84
N LYS A 111 -5.14 16.80 -10.70
CA LYS A 111 -5.03 18.24 -10.41
C LYS A 111 -4.23 18.97 -11.48
N LYS A 112 -3.06 18.45 -11.88
CA LYS A 112 -2.20 19.09 -12.90
C LYS A 112 -2.86 19.19 -14.29
N ASP A 113 -3.70 18.23 -14.66
CA ASP A 113 -4.30 18.17 -15.99
C ASP A 113 -5.61 18.99 -16.08
N PHE A 114 -6.26 19.30 -14.97
CA PHE A 114 -7.60 19.95 -14.94
C PHE A 114 -7.69 21.23 -14.10
N PHE A 115 -6.65 21.63 -13.38
CA PHE A 115 -6.53 22.87 -12.61
C PHE A 115 -5.17 23.53 -12.87
#